data_AF-A0A967G9F9-F1
#
_entry.id   AF-A0A967G9F9-F1
#
_cell.length_a   1.000
_cell.length_b   1.000
_cell.length_c   1.000
_cell.angle_alpha   90.00
_cell.angle_beta   90.00
_cell.angle_gamma   90.00
#
_symmetry.space_group_name_H-M   'P 1'
#
loop_
_entity.id
_entity.type
_entity.pdbx_description
1 polymer ?
#
loop_
_entity_poly.entity_id
_entity_poly.type
_entity_poly.pdbx_seq_one_letter_code
_entity_poly.pdbx_strand_id
1 'polypeptide(L)'
;MAKRMKSQNFTHSTSIEKLEVLEAYTRKANGKKITVPKDNYQVTINKGNGGAGAIFSDQTTVAIVFPDLEKNDSVYFRIKRTETEPMFPGHFSISRYYYSQTAYDDVKVRFDLPGDLEFKQEIRQMREKSFILDGRRIIELSYRNKKPVKTDRSDFSVWDESQEAGFALSSFPDYKAIAKAYAARALPKAKPTSRVKNLAAEIIRDEKDKKKQARMLYNWVATNISYAGNCIGVGAVVPHDTDFILDNRMGDCKDHATLLEALYRSVGIKSSQALINAQNVYRLPEVPLVSSVNHVINYLPE
;
A
#
# COMPACT_ATOMS: atom_id res chain seq x y z
N MET A 1 -14.60 -23.78 3.89
CA MET A 1 -14.77 -22.54 4.69
C MET A 1 -14.05 -22.60 6.05
N ALA A 2 -14.29 -23.60 6.91
CA ALA A 2 -13.65 -23.70 8.24
C ALA A 2 -12.10 -23.67 8.22
N LYS A 3 -11.46 -24.34 7.25
CA LYS A 3 -9.98 -24.32 7.10
C LYS A 3 -9.40 -22.91 6.86
N ARG A 4 -10.17 -21.99 6.27
CA ARG A 4 -9.78 -20.57 6.07
C ARG A 4 -10.02 -19.69 7.30
N MET A 5 -10.90 -20.09 8.22
CA MET A 5 -11.18 -19.34 9.46
C MET A 5 -10.29 -19.78 10.63
N LYS A 6 -9.61 -20.93 10.51
CA LYS A 6 -8.73 -21.48 11.54
C LYS A 6 -7.60 -20.52 11.94
N SER A 7 -7.16 -19.67 11.01
CA SER A 7 -6.25 -18.57 11.31
C SER A 7 -6.75 -17.26 10.71
N GLN A 8 -6.39 -16.15 11.36
CA GLN A 8 -6.59 -14.79 10.85
C GLN A 8 -5.26 -14.05 10.86
N ASN A 9 -4.90 -13.40 9.75
CA ASN A 9 -3.60 -12.77 9.56
C ASN A 9 -3.74 -11.25 9.54
N PHE A 10 -2.84 -10.57 10.25
CA PHE A 10 -2.80 -9.12 10.33
C PHE A 10 -1.37 -8.62 10.10
N THR A 11 -1.17 -7.85 9.03
CA THR A 11 0.15 -7.37 8.62
C THR A 11 0.32 -5.89 8.90
N HIS A 12 1.44 -5.49 9.49
CA HIS A 12 1.79 -4.11 9.80
C HIS A 12 3.28 -3.87 9.56
N SER A 13 3.70 -2.63 9.33
CA SER A 13 5.11 -2.24 9.29
C SER A 13 5.62 -2.00 10.70
N THR A 14 6.61 -2.76 11.15
CA THR A 14 7.09 -2.65 12.54
C THR A 14 7.90 -1.38 12.83
N SER A 15 8.38 -0.66 11.81
CA SER A 15 9.10 0.60 12.04
C SER A 15 8.18 1.80 12.23
N ILE A 16 6.97 1.77 11.66
CA ILE A 16 6.06 2.92 11.65
C ILE A 16 4.65 2.61 12.19
N GLU A 17 4.38 1.36 12.56
CA GLU A 17 3.13 0.94 13.17
C GLU A 17 3.36 0.02 14.39
N LYS A 18 2.43 0.05 15.34
CA LYS A 18 2.29 -0.94 16.41
C LYS A 18 0.99 -1.71 16.22
N LEU A 19 1.05 -3.04 16.25
CA LEU A 19 -0.13 -3.91 16.22
C LEU A 19 -0.31 -4.64 17.55
N GLU A 20 -1.50 -4.55 18.14
CA GLU A 20 -1.85 -5.15 19.42
C GLU A 20 -3.11 -6.01 19.28
N VAL A 21 -3.01 -7.30 19.61
CA VAL A 21 -4.18 -8.19 19.75
C VAL A 21 -4.75 -7.98 21.15
N LEU A 22 -5.88 -7.28 21.24
CA LEU A 22 -6.52 -6.94 22.52
C LEU A 22 -7.35 -8.10 23.06
N GLU A 23 -7.94 -8.89 22.17
CA GLU A 23 -8.77 -10.04 22.53
C GLU A 23 -8.87 -11.00 21.34
N ALA A 24 -8.81 -12.31 21.60
CA ALA A 24 -9.10 -13.32 20.59
C ALA A 24 -9.63 -14.61 21.25
N TYR A 25 -10.70 -15.18 20.71
CA TYR A 25 -11.26 -16.46 21.19
C TYR A 25 -12.05 -17.20 20.11
N THR A 26 -12.14 -18.53 20.25
CA THR A 26 -13.15 -19.35 19.59
C THR A 26 -14.42 -19.31 20.43
N ARG A 27 -15.56 -18.96 19.84
CA ARG A 27 -16.89 -19.07 20.45
C ARG A 27 -17.54 -20.36 19.96
N LYS A 28 -17.70 -21.31 20.86
CA LYS A 28 -18.38 -22.58 20.58
C LYS A 28 -19.86 -22.35 20.28
N ALA A 29 -20.47 -23.26 19.53
CA ALA A 29 -21.91 -23.21 19.22
C ALA A 29 -22.81 -23.12 20.47
N ASN A 30 -22.40 -23.72 21.59
CA ASN A 30 -23.09 -23.64 22.88
C ASN A 30 -22.84 -22.33 23.66
N GLY A 31 -22.11 -21.38 23.08
CA GLY A 31 -21.76 -20.09 23.68
C GLY A 31 -20.47 -20.06 24.49
N LYS A 32 -19.84 -21.22 24.80
CA LYS A 32 -18.56 -21.28 25.52
C LYS A 32 -17.48 -20.53 24.75
N LYS A 33 -16.70 -19.70 25.45
CA LYS A 33 -15.52 -19.03 24.89
C LYS A 33 -14.26 -19.82 25.22
N ILE A 34 -13.40 -20.01 24.23
CA ILE A 34 -12.07 -20.58 24.38
C ILE A 34 -11.09 -19.51 23.94
N THR A 35 -10.46 -18.84 24.92
CA THR A 35 -9.45 -17.81 24.68
C THR A 35 -8.31 -18.39 23.85
N VAL A 36 -7.84 -17.64 22.86
CA VAL A 36 -6.64 -18.01 22.10
C VAL A 36 -5.42 -17.71 22.98
N PRO A 37 -4.63 -18.72 23.40
CA PRO A 37 -3.40 -18.49 24.16
C PRO A 37 -2.37 -17.76 23.29
N LYS A 38 -1.44 -17.03 23.92
CA LYS A 38 -0.41 -16.27 23.18
C LYS A 38 0.48 -17.16 22.31
N ASP A 39 0.73 -18.41 22.72
CA ASP A 39 1.54 -19.37 21.96
C ASP A 39 0.86 -19.84 20.66
N ASN A 40 -0.42 -19.50 20.46
CA ASN A 40 -1.13 -19.69 19.20
C ASN A 40 -0.98 -18.49 18.24
N TYR A 41 -0.20 -17.47 18.61
CA TYR A 41 0.13 -16.36 17.72
C TYR A 41 1.44 -16.67 17.02
N GLN A 42 1.42 -16.73 15.69
CA GLN A 42 2.63 -16.87 14.89
C GLN A 42 2.98 -15.51 14.31
N VAL A 43 4.19 -15.04 14.62
CA VAL A 43 4.72 -13.79 14.09
C VAL A 43 5.71 -14.12 12.98
N THR A 44 5.36 -13.73 11.77
CA THR A 44 6.23 -13.88 10.60
C THR A 44 6.65 -12.51 10.11
N ILE A 45 7.94 -12.22 10.21
CA ILE A 45 8.54 -11.04 9.58
C ILE A 45 8.79 -11.41 8.11
N ASN A 46 8.34 -10.57 7.19
CA ASN A 46 8.63 -10.75 5.77
C ASN A 46 10.14 -10.54 5.55
N LYS A 47 10.88 -11.64 5.43
CA LYS A 47 12.33 -11.63 5.18
C LYS A 47 12.68 -11.63 3.68
N GLY A 48 11.68 -11.39 2.82
CA GLY A 48 11.77 -11.64 1.38
C GLY A 48 11.58 -13.10 1.03
N ASN A 49 11.12 -13.37 -0.20
CA ASN A 49 10.83 -14.73 -0.68
C ASN A 49 12.00 -15.29 -1.50
N GLY A 50 12.32 -16.57 -1.27
CA GLY A 50 13.35 -17.34 -1.96
C GLY A 50 13.10 -17.46 -3.46
N GLY A 51 13.64 -16.52 -4.23
CA GLY A 51 13.64 -16.51 -5.70
C GLY A 51 13.49 -15.13 -6.35
N ALA A 52 13.02 -14.11 -5.61
CA ALA A 52 12.77 -12.76 -6.14
C ALA A 52 13.62 -11.71 -5.41
N GLY A 53 14.94 -11.72 -5.63
CA GLY A 53 15.88 -10.75 -5.06
C GLY A 53 15.88 -10.68 -3.53
N ALA A 54 16.72 -9.84 -2.94
CA ALA A 54 16.63 -9.53 -1.51
C ALA A 54 15.49 -8.52 -1.31
N ILE A 55 14.36 -8.94 -0.72
CA ILE A 55 13.31 -8.01 -0.30
C ILE A 55 13.51 -7.73 1.20
N PHE A 56 13.98 -6.53 1.51
CA PHE A 56 14.01 -5.99 2.86
C PHE A 56 12.62 -5.43 3.20
N SER A 57 12.00 -6.01 4.22
CA SER A 57 10.69 -5.58 4.69
C SER A 57 10.64 -5.68 6.19
N ASP A 58 10.04 -4.68 6.80
CA ASP A 58 9.66 -4.71 8.22
C ASP A 58 8.19 -5.12 8.39
N GLN A 59 7.55 -5.52 7.29
CA GLN A 59 6.18 -6.02 7.32
C GLN A 59 6.15 -7.31 8.13
N THR A 60 5.43 -7.23 9.24
CA THR A 60 5.26 -8.33 10.17
C THR A 60 3.81 -8.75 10.16
N THR A 61 3.59 -10.04 9.92
CA THR A 61 2.29 -10.68 9.96
C THR A 61 2.12 -11.38 11.29
N VAL A 62 1.07 -11.01 12.03
CA VAL A 62 0.60 -11.74 13.21
C VAL A 62 -0.56 -12.64 12.78
N ALA A 63 -0.32 -13.95 12.77
CA ALA A 63 -1.31 -14.97 12.52
C ALA A 63 -1.89 -15.49 13.84
N ILE A 64 -3.18 -15.29 14.05
CA ILE A 64 -3.91 -15.79 15.23
C ILE A 64 -4.50 -17.16 14.88
N VAL A 65 -4.05 -18.23 15.52
CA VAL A 65 -4.56 -19.59 15.30
C VAL A 65 -5.62 -19.95 16.34
N PHE A 66 -6.86 -20.12 15.91
CA PHE A 66 -8.00 -20.35 16.79
C PHE A 66 -8.07 -21.82 17.26
N PRO A 67 -7.92 -22.12 18.56
CA PRO A 67 -7.96 -23.48 19.07
C PRO A 67 -9.39 -24.03 19.01
N ASP A 68 -9.51 -25.37 18.92
CA ASP A 68 -10.79 -26.08 19.03
C ASP A 68 -11.94 -25.49 18.17
N LEU A 69 -11.60 -25.02 16.96
CA LEU A 69 -12.57 -24.47 16.01
C LEU A 69 -13.26 -25.61 15.26
N GLU A 70 -14.56 -25.75 15.47
CA GLU A 70 -15.40 -26.75 14.84
C GLU A 70 -16.50 -26.12 13.98
N LYS A 71 -17.30 -26.96 13.31
CA LYS A 71 -18.46 -26.50 12.54
C LYS A 71 -19.46 -25.80 13.46
N ASN A 72 -20.03 -24.68 12.99
CA ASN A 72 -20.97 -23.81 13.71
C ASN A 72 -20.39 -22.98 14.85
N ASP A 73 -19.08 -23.08 15.10
CA ASP A 73 -18.37 -22.13 15.97
C ASP A 73 -18.14 -20.79 15.25
N SER A 74 -17.77 -19.76 16.00
CA SER A 74 -17.35 -18.45 15.48
C SER A 74 -15.97 -18.09 16.02
N VAL A 75 -15.19 -17.34 15.25
CA VAL A 75 -13.95 -16.71 15.73
C VAL A 75 -14.23 -15.26 16.10
N TYR A 76 -13.63 -14.80 17.18
CA TYR A 76 -13.67 -13.39 17.60
C TYR A 76 -12.25 -12.87 17.74
N PHE A 77 -12.03 -11.65 17.28
CA PHE A 77 -10.80 -10.91 17.55
C PHE A 77 -11.09 -9.42 17.66
N ARG A 78 -10.29 -8.74 18.48
CA ARG A 78 -10.25 -7.29 18.60
C ARG A 78 -8.81 -6.84 18.59
N ILE A 79 -8.48 -5.92 17.69
CA ILE A 79 -7.11 -5.52 17.40
C ILE A 79 -7.03 -4.00 17.39
N LYS A 80 -5.94 -3.47 17.90
CA LYS A 80 -5.57 -2.07 17.77
C LYS A 80 -4.33 -1.95 16.90
N ARG A 81 -4.39 -1.05 15.93
CA ARG A 81 -3.22 -0.61 15.17
C ARG A 81 -2.99 0.86 15.45
N THR A 82 -1.75 1.22 15.70
CA THR A 82 -1.33 2.62 15.91
C THR A 82 -0.24 2.93 14.90
N GLU A 83 -0.46 3.90 14.02
CA GLU A 83 0.58 4.45 13.15
C GLU A 83 1.39 5.47 13.97
N THR A 84 2.69 5.23 14.13
CA THR A 84 3.60 6.07 14.91
C THR A 84 4.34 7.09 14.05
N GLU A 85 4.52 6.80 12.77
CA GLU A 85 5.09 7.74 11.80
C GLU A 85 4.29 7.69 10.49
N PRO A 86 3.69 8.81 10.05
CA PRO A 86 2.88 8.82 8.85
C PRO A 86 3.75 8.72 7.60
N MET A 87 3.35 7.85 6.65
CA MET A 87 4.00 7.80 5.33
C MET A 87 3.99 9.17 4.64
N PHE A 88 2.90 9.92 4.80
CA PHE A 88 2.72 11.29 4.29
C PHE A 88 2.32 12.24 5.43
N PRO A 89 3.27 12.97 6.05
CA PRO A 89 2.97 13.86 7.17
C PRO A 89 1.88 14.88 6.84
N GLY A 90 0.95 15.07 7.77
CA GLY A 90 -0.17 16.00 7.61
C GLY A 90 -1.33 15.47 6.75
N HIS A 91 -1.19 14.28 6.16
CA HIS A 91 -2.24 13.68 5.34
C HIS A 91 -2.56 12.25 5.75
N PHE A 92 -3.79 11.82 5.45
CA PHE A 92 -4.16 10.41 5.52
C PHE A 92 -5.14 10.08 4.40
N SER A 93 -5.19 8.82 4.01
CA SER A 93 -6.20 8.29 3.10
C SER A 93 -6.48 6.84 3.45
N ILE A 94 -7.75 6.46 3.46
CA ILE A 94 -8.18 5.09 3.77
C ILE A 94 -9.36 4.72 2.88
N SER A 95 -9.38 3.47 2.42
CA SER A 95 -10.54 2.90 1.74
C SER A 95 -10.77 1.47 2.20
N ARG A 96 -12.02 1.03 2.06
CA ARG A 96 -12.40 -0.36 2.28
C ARG A 96 -13.62 -0.70 1.45
N TYR A 97 -13.67 -1.93 0.97
CA TYR A 97 -14.84 -2.52 0.34
C TYR A 97 -15.29 -3.79 1.09
N TYR A 98 -16.55 -4.14 0.89
CA TYR A 98 -17.25 -5.29 1.45
C TYR A 98 -17.87 -6.06 0.29
N TYR A 99 -17.24 -7.18 -0.06
CA TYR A 99 -17.60 -8.01 -1.19
C TYR A 99 -19.08 -8.43 -1.19
N SER A 100 -19.79 -8.13 -2.27
CA SER A 100 -21.19 -8.51 -2.50
C SER A 100 -21.42 -10.03 -2.44
N GLN A 101 -20.36 -10.84 -2.63
CA GLN A 101 -20.39 -12.29 -2.52
C GLN A 101 -20.24 -12.81 -1.07
N THR A 102 -20.00 -11.91 -0.11
CA THR A 102 -19.85 -12.26 1.32
C THR A 102 -21.10 -11.87 2.09
N ALA A 103 -21.57 -12.77 2.96
CA ALA A 103 -22.65 -12.47 3.89
C ALA A 103 -22.13 -11.56 5.02
N TYR A 104 -22.83 -10.45 5.27
CA TYR A 104 -22.55 -9.50 6.33
C TYR A 104 -23.80 -9.28 7.19
N ASP A 105 -23.79 -9.77 8.42
CA ASP A 105 -24.94 -9.60 9.33
C ASP A 105 -25.06 -8.17 9.85
N ASP A 106 -23.95 -7.58 10.27
CA ASP A 106 -23.85 -6.20 10.75
C ASP A 106 -22.41 -5.68 10.62
N VAL A 107 -22.18 -4.78 9.67
CA VAL A 107 -20.94 -4.01 9.56
C VAL A 107 -21.17 -2.65 10.18
N LYS A 108 -20.23 -2.23 11.04
CA LYS A 108 -20.18 -0.90 11.64
C LYS A 108 -18.79 -0.32 11.46
N VAL A 109 -18.73 0.93 11.01
CA VAL A 109 -17.50 1.70 10.85
C VAL A 109 -17.73 3.04 11.51
N ARG A 110 -16.76 3.51 12.28
CA ARG A 110 -16.78 4.85 12.87
C ARG A 110 -15.49 5.56 12.55
N PHE A 111 -15.59 6.70 11.90
CA PHE A 111 -14.50 7.68 11.82
C PHE A 111 -14.67 8.69 12.93
N ASP A 112 -13.55 8.98 13.57
CA ASP A 112 -13.45 9.99 14.60
C ASP A 112 -12.33 10.95 14.20
N LEU A 113 -12.73 12.10 13.67
CA LEU A 113 -11.85 13.02 12.93
C LEU A 113 -11.73 14.37 13.66
N PRO A 114 -10.59 15.09 13.54
CA PRO A 114 -10.51 16.49 13.92
C PRO A 114 -11.62 17.30 13.24
N GLY A 115 -12.24 18.25 13.96
CA GLY A 115 -13.41 18.99 13.45
C GLY A 115 -13.10 19.91 12.25
N ASP A 116 -11.87 20.42 12.21
CA ASP A 116 -11.29 21.31 11.20
C ASP A 116 -10.60 20.58 10.05
N LEU A 117 -10.54 19.24 10.10
CA LEU A 117 -9.94 18.46 9.03
C LEU A 117 -10.78 18.56 7.75
N GLU A 118 -10.15 19.06 6.69
CA GLU A 118 -10.66 18.97 5.33
C GLU A 118 -10.37 17.59 4.73
N PHE A 119 -11.39 16.96 4.13
CA PHE A 119 -11.25 15.68 3.45
C PHE A 119 -12.31 15.50 2.37
N LYS A 120 -12.00 14.62 1.43
CA LYS A 120 -12.92 14.04 0.46
C LYS A 120 -13.38 12.67 0.93
N GLN A 121 -14.63 12.33 0.65
CA GLN A 121 -15.16 11.00 0.94
C GLN A 121 -16.06 10.49 -0.18
N GLU A 122 -16.16 9.17 -0.27
CA GLU A 122 -17.12 8.45 -1.09
C GLU A 122 -17.66 7.30 -0.24
N ILE A 123 -18.99 7.20 -0.13
CA ILE A 123 -19.67 6.12 0.59
C ILE A 123 -20.51 5.34 -0.42
N ARG A 124 -20.23 4.05 -0.58
CA ARG A 124 -20.87 3.18 -1.58
C ARG A 124 -21.77 2.16 -0.90
N GLN A 125 -23.07 2.21 -1.17
CA GLN A 125 -24.05 1.21 -0.70
C GLN A 125 -24.08 0.99 0.84
N MET A 126 -23.56 1.93 1.63
CA MET A 126 -23.62 1.92 3.10
C MET A 126 -24.56 3.03 3.59
N ARG A 127 -25.17 2.82 4.76
CA ARG A 127 -25.91 3.89 5.46
C ARG A 127 -24.93 4.77 6.22
N GLU A 128 -25.01 6.08 6.04
CA GLU A 128 -24.16 7.07 6.71
C GLU A 128 -24.96 7.88 7.74
N LYS A 129 -24.31 8.21 8.86
CA LYS A 129 -24.74 9.24 9.80
C LYS A 129 -23.52 10.06 10.23
N SER A 130 -23.63 11.38 10.16
CA SER A 130 -22.52 12.29 10.47
C SER A 130 -22.97 13.36 11.47
N PHE A 131 -22.15 13.64 12.48
CA PHE A 131 -22.44 14.62 13.55
C PHE A 131 -21.16 15.13 14.23
N ILE A 132 -21.28 16.22 14.99
CA ILE A 132 -20.18 16.72 15.83
C ILE A 132 -20.37 16.22 17.26
N LEU A 133 -19.29 15.76 17.88
CA LEU A 133 -19.23 15.35 19.29
C LEU A 133 -17.93 15.91 19.87
N ASP A 134 -18.03 16.75 20.91
CA ASP A 134 -16.88 17.35 21.60
C ASP A 134 -15.86 18.03 20.65
N GLY A 135 -16.37 18.77 19.65
CA GLY A 135 -15.54 19.45 18.65
C GLY A 135 -14.93 18.54 17.59
N ARG A 136 -15.21 17.23 17.63
CA ARG A 136 -14.73 16.23 16.68
C ARG A 136 -15.83 15.85 15.70
N ARG A 137 -15.44 15.55 14.45
CA ARG A 137 -16.38 15.09 13.42
C ARG A 137 -16.47 13.58 13.48
N ILE A 138 -17.67 13.08 13.75
CA ILE A 138 -17.98 11.67 13.81
C ILE A 138 -18.75 11.26 12.56
N ILE A 139 -18.32 10.19 11.91
CA ILE A 139 -19.00 9.58 10.77
C ILE A 139 -19.21 8.11 11.07
N GLU A 140 -20.46 7.68 11.11
CA GLU A 140 -20.85 6.30 11.38
C GLU A 140 -21.45 5.68 10.11
N LEU A 141 -20.84 4.60 9.66
CA LEU A 141 -21.32 3.82 8.52
C LEU A 141 -21.88 2.48 9.00
N SER A 142 -22.94 2.02 8.35
CA SER A 142 -23.44 0.67 8.56
C SER A 142 -23.87 -0.01 7.27
N TYR A 143 -23.61 -1.31 7.21
CA TYR A 143 -23.91 -2.14 6.03
C TYR A 143 -24.33 -3.55 6.45
N ARG A 144 -25.21 -4.15 5.64
CA ARG A 144 -25.68 -5.54 5.81
C ARG A 144 -25.85 -6.17 4.43
N ASN A 145 -25.42 -7.41 4.30
CA ASN A 145 -25.62 -8.23 3.12
C ASN A 145 -26.09 -9.63 3.55
N LYS A 146 -27.41 -9.81 3.66
CA LYS A 146 -27.98 -11.12 4.05
C LYS A 146 -28.11 -12.10 2.89
N LYS A 147 -27.98 -11.62 1.65
CA LYS A 147 -28.19 -12.39 0.42
C LYS A 147 -26.97 -12.20 -0.50
N PRO A 148 -25.83 -12.83 -0.18
CA PRO A 148 -24.64 -12.69 -1.00
C PRO A 148 -24.89 -13.12 -2.45
N VAL A 149 -24.32 -12.37 -3.38
CA VAL A 149 -24.39 -12.67 -4.81
C VAL A 149 -23.50 -13.86 -5.11
N LYS A 150 -24.03 -14.86 -5.82
CA LYS A 150 -23.21 -15.92 -6.40
C LYS A 150 -22.59 -15.41 -7.69
N THR A 151 -21.30 -15.67 -7.88
CA THR A 151 -20.61 -15.34 -9.12
C THR A 151 -19.91 -16.56 -9.67
N ASP A 152 -20.12 -16.83 -10.96
CA ASP A 152 -19.38 -17.84 -11.72
C ASP A 152 -18.18 -17.21 -12.43
N ARG A 153 -17.88 -15.94 -12.14
CA ARG A 153 -16.78 -15.19 -12.73
C ARG A 153 -15.46 -15.87 -12.40
N SER A 154 -14.78 -16.35 -13.44
CA SER A 154 -13.47 -16.97 -13.38
C SER A 154 -12.36 -16.07 -13.93
N ASP A 155 -12.71 -14.89 -14.48
CA ASP A 155 -11.78 -13.92 -15.02
C ASP A 155 -11.49 -12.77 -14.03
N PHE A 156 -10.22 -12.63 -13.66
CA PHE A 156 -9.74 -11.60 -12.73
C PHE A 156 -9.15 -10.37 -13.46
N SER A 157 -9.47 -10.17 -14.75
CA SER A 157 -8.72 -9.27 -15.64
C SER A 157 -8.88 -7.79 -15.30
N VAL A 158 -10.08 -7.37 -14.87
CA VAL A 158 -10.37 -5.98 -14.47
C VAL A 158 -11.20 -5.98 -13.19
N TRP A 159 -10.69 -5.31 -12.17
CA TRP A 159 -11.37 -5.06 -10.91
C TRP A 159 -11.98 -3.66 -10.91
N ASP A 160 -13.27 -3.58 -10.60
CA ASP A 160 -14.00 -2.32 -10.41
C ASP A 160 -14.54 -2.26 -8.98
N GLU A 161 -13.82 -1.53 -8.12
CA GLU A 161 -14.18 -1.38 -6.71
C GLU A 161 -15.45 -0.54 -6.48
N SER A 162 -15.92 0.20 -7.49
CA SER A 162 -17.12 1.02 -7.39
C SER A 162 -18.40 0.17 -7.31
N GLN A 163 -18.33 -1.08 -7.76
CA GLN A 163 -19.44 -2.04 -7.71
C GLN A 163 -19.66 -2.62 -6.31
N GLU A 164 -18.69 -2.49 -5.42
CA GLU A 164 -18.74 -3.06 -4.08
C GLU A 164 -19.15 -2.01 -3.04
N ALA A 165 -19.92 -2.45 -2.05
CA ALA A 165 -20.24 -1.63 -0.88
C ALA A 165 -18.94 -1.25 -0.16
N GLY A 166 -18.84 -0.04 0.37
CA GLY A 166 -17.59 0.41 0.97
C GLY A 166 -17.51 1.90 1.19
N PHE A 167 -16.30 2.35 1.48
CA PHE A 167 -15.99 3.75 1.66
C PHE A 167 -14.58 4.06 1.15
N ALA A 168 -14.35 5.33 0.81
CA ALA A 168 -13.05 5.94 0.65
C ALA A 168 -13.07 7.29 1.36
N LEU A 169 -12.00 7.65 2.05
CA LEU A 169 -11.84 8.93 2.74
C LEU A 169 -10.39 9.38 2.64
N SER A 170 -10.16 10.65 2.30
CA SER A 170 -8.81 11.19 2.10
C SER A 170 -8.72 12.66 2.44
N SER A 171 -7.70 13.07 3.19
CA SER A 171 -7.38 14.48 3.41
C SER A 171 -6.52 15.09 2.29
N PHE A 172 -6.19 14.33 1.25
CA PHE A 172 -5.62 14.92 0.05
C PHE A 172 -6.73 15.63 -0.75
N PRO A 173 -6.50 16.87 -1.22
CA PRO A 173 -7.48 17.58 -2.03
C PRO A 173 -7.57 17.00 -3.45
N ASP A 174 -6.48 16.42 -3.98
CA ASP A 174 -6.41 15.82 -5.32
C ASP A 174 -5.18 14.90 -5.46
N TYR A 175 -5.07 14.19 -6.59
CA TYR A 175 -3.89 13.37 -6.91
C TYR A 175 -2.62 14.19 -7.13
N LYS A 176 -2.74 15.48 -7.49
CA LYS A 176 -1.59 16.37 -7.63
C LYS A 176 -0.93 16.61 -6.27
N ALA A 177 -1.70 16.66 -5.19
CA ALA A 177 -1.19 16.76 -3.82
C ALA A 177 -0.44 15.48 -3.41
N ILE A 178 -0.95 14.29 -3.77
CA ILE A 178 -0.24 13.01 -3.56
C ILE A 178 1.10 13.02 -4.32
N ALA A 179 1.08 13.37 -5.61
CA ALA A 179 2.28 13.44 -6.44
C ALA A 179 3.29 14.46 -5.89
N LYS A 180 2.84 15.63 -5.43
CA LYS A 180 3.71 16.63 -4.78
C LYS A 180 4.34 16.11 -3.49
N ALA A 181 3.56 15.43 -2.65
CA ALA A 181 4.05 14.91 -1.38
C ALA A 181 5.13 13.83 -1.59
N TYR A 182 4.94 12.95 -2.58
CA TYR A 182 5.96 12.01 -3.04
C TYR A 182 7.20 12.73 -3.61
N ALA A 183 6.98 13.64 -4.56
CA ALA A 183 8.05 14.36 -5.26
C ALA A 183 8.94 15.17 -4.31
N ALA A 184 8.38 15.74 -3.23
CA ALA A 184 9.13 16.49 -2.23
C ALA A 184 10.27 15.66 -1.60
N ARG A 185 10.10 14.34 -1.50
CA ARG A 185 11.10 13.41 -0.97
C ARG A 185 11.91 12.71 -2.07
N ALA A 186 11.31 12.45 -3.24
CA ALA A 186 11.96 11.74 -4.34
C ALA A 186 12.86 12.62 -5.22
N LEU A 187 12.43 13.83 -5.60
CA LEU A 187 13.17 14.68 -6.55
C LEU A 187 14.55 15.13 -6.06
N PRO A 188 14.77 15.41 -4.75
CA PRO A 188 16.11 15.67 -4.24
C PRO A 188 17.07 14.50 -4.44
N LYS A 189 16.58 13.26 -4.32
CA LYS A 189 17.34 12.02 -4.51
C LYS A 189 17.69 11.79 -5.99
N ALA A 190 16.86 12.28 -6.90
CA ALA A 190 17.08 12.22 -8.36
C ALA A 190 17.98 13.35 -8.91
N LYS A 191 18.72 14.08 -8.06
CA LYS A 191 19.68 15.09 -8.52
C LYS A 191 20.97 14.40 -9.03
N PRO A 192 21.45 14.72 -10.24
CA PRO A 192 22.70 14.15 -10.76
C PRO A 192 23.92 14.45 -9.88
N THR A 193 24.50 13.42 -9.27
CA THR A 193 25.82 13.50 -8.62
C THR A 193 26.94 13.40 -9.66
N SER A 194 28.18 13.73 -9.30
CA SER A 194 29.33 13.56 -10.20
C SER A 194 29.49 12.09 -10.66
N ARG A 195 29.23 11.14 -9.76
CA ARG A 195 29.25 9.70 -10.06
C ARG A 195 28.21 9.33 -11.11
N VAL A 196 26.97 9.79 -10.95
CA VAL A 196 25.88 9.53 -11.91
C VAL A 196 26.18 10.17 -13.27
N LYS A 197 26.75 11.39 -13.31
CA LYS A 197 27.16 12.05 -14.56
C LYS A 197 28.24 11.27 -15.30
N ASN A 198 29.28 10.82 -14.58
CA ASN A 198 30.36 10.03 -15.16
C ASN A 198 29.85 8.69 -15.70
N LEU A 199 29.00 8.01 -14.93
CA LEU A 199 28.36 6.78 -15.36
C LEU A 199 27.50 6.98 -16.61
N ALA A 200 26.70 8.06 -16.65
CA ALA A 200 25.89 8.36 -17.82
C ALA A 200 26.77 8.55 -19.06
N ALA A 201 27.86 9.32 -18.95
CA ALA A 201 28.82 9.54 -20.03
C ALA A 201 29.49 8.23 -20.50
N GLU A 202 29.87 7.35 -19.57
CA GLU A 202 30.43 6.03 -19.89
C GLU A 202 29.45 5.15 -20.67
N ILE A 203 28.17 5.15 -20.26
CA ILE A 203 27.11 4.37 -20.91
C ILE A 203 26.86 4.89 -22.32
N ILE A 204 26.65 6.20 -22.49
CA ILE A 204 26.26 6.77 -23.80
C ILE A 204 27.41 6.91 -24.78
N ARG A 205 28.66 7.00 -24.30
CA ARG A 205 29.86 7.28 -25.10
C ARG A 205 29.63 8.49 -26.01
N ASP A 206 29.74 8.31 -27.32
CA ASP A 206 29.58 9.36 -28.32
C ASP A 206 28.17 9.46 -28.93
N GLU A 207 27.22 8.63 -28.50
CA GLU A 207 25.84 8.66 -29.03
C GLU A 207 25.22 10.06 -28.82
N LYS A 208 24.58 10.60 -29.86
CA LYS A 208 23.99 11.95 -29.85
C LYS A 208 22.46 11.92 -29.91
N ASP A 209 21.88 10.82 -30.41
CA ASP A 209 20.43 10.65 -30.48
C ASP A 209 19.84 10.45 -29.07
N LYS A 210 18.94 11.35 -28.67
CA LYS A 210 18.34 11.35 -27.32
C LYS A 210 17.54 10.09 -27.01
N LYS A 211 16.86 9.52 -28.00
CA LYS A 211 16.04 8.31 -27.83
C LYS A 211 16.93 7.08 -27.66
N LYS A 212 18.05 7.01 -28.40
CA LYS A 212 19.06 5.97 -28.21
C LYS A 212 19.76 6.11 -26.87
N GLN A 213 20.19 7.33 -26.48
CA GLN A 213 20.72 7.60 -25.15
C GLN A 213 19.74 7.13 -24.06
N ALA A 214 18.45 7.47 -24.19
CA ALA A 214 17.43 7.09 -23.23
C ALA A 214 17.30 5.56 -23.08
N ARG A 215 17.32 4.84 -24.20
CA ARG A 215 17.28 3.38 -24.23
C ARG A 215 18.53 2.74 -23.65
N MET A 216 19.71 3.28 -23.93
CA MET A 216 20.97 2.77 -23.38
C MET A 216 21.00 2.90 -21.86
N LEU A 217 20.62 4.05 -21.32
CA LEU A 217 20.53 4.29 -19.88
C LEU A 217 19.48 3.39 -19.22
N TYR A 218 18.29 3.26 -19.83
CA TYR A 218 17.25 2.33 -19.36
C TYR A 218 17.74 0.89 -19.31
N ASN A 219 18.33 0.40 -20.41
CA ASN A 219 18.83 -0.97 -20.49
C ASN A 219 19.92 -1.22 -19.46
N TRP A 220 20.81 -0.24 -19.25
CA TRP A 220 21.84 -0.34 -18.23
C TRP A 220 21.22 -0.49 -16.84
N VAL A 221 20.25 0.35 -16.47
CA VAL A 221 19.56 0.23 -15.17
C VAL A 221 18.87 -1.13 -15.05
N ALA A 222 18.09 -1.53 -16.05
CA ALA A 222 17.35 -2.79 -16.06
C ALA A 222 18.25 -4.04 -15.99
N THR A 223 19.49 -3.94 -16.47
CA THR A 223 20.46 -5.06 -16.46
C THR A 223 21.35 -5.06 -15.23
N ASN A 224 21.72 -3.88 -14.71
CA ASN A 224 22.75 -3.75 -13.67
C ASN A 224 22.19 -3.49 -12.28
N ILE A 225 20.91 -3.18 -12.15
CA ILE A 225 20.23 -2.98 -10.86
C ILE A 225 19.21 -4.08 -10.70
N SER A 226 19.40 -4.92 -9.68
CA SER A 226 18.48 -6.00 -9.36
C SER A 226 17.26 -5.46 -8.64
N TYR A 227 16.08 -5.97 -8.97
CA TYR A 227 14.87 -5.59 -8.25
C TYR A 227 14.89 -6.18 -6.84
N ALA A 228 14.80 -5.30 -5.87
CA ALA A 228 14.83 -5.62 -4.45
C ALA A 228 13.94 -4.64 -3.70
N GLY A 229 12.83 -5.14 -3.19
CA GLY A 229 11.95 -4.37 -2.33
C GLY A 229 12.70 -3.89 -1.10
N ASN A 230 12.79 -2.60 -0.83
CA ASN A 230 13.07 -2.11 0.51
C ASN A 230 11.90 -1.24 0.97
N CYS A 231 10.98 -1.88 1.68
CA CYS A 231 9.74 -1.27 2.17
C CYS A 231 9.76 -1.12 3.70
N ILE A 232 10.93 -0.80 4.28
CA ILE A 232 11.07 -0.56 5.72
C ILE A 232 10.62 0.86 6.05
N GLY A 233 9.67 0.98 6.98
CA GLY A 233 9.10 2.24 7.43
C GLY A 233 8.67 3.19 6.31
N VAL A 234 9.05 4.46 6.40
CA VAL A 234 8.78 5.46 5.34
C VAL A 234 9.54 5.18 4.04
N GLY A 235 10.53 4.29 4.06
CA GLY A 235 11.17 3.74 2.87
C GLY A 235 10.17 3.06 1.93
N ALA A 236 8.93 2.77 2.34
CA ALA A 236 7.86 2.40 1.42
C ALA A 236 7.57 3.46 0.34
N VAL A 237 7.77 4.75 0.64
CA VAL A 237 7.43 5.88 -0.25
C VAL A 237 8.59 6.84 -0.52
N VAL A 238 9.74 6.65 0.13
CA VAL A 238 10.94 7.49 -0.03
C VAL A 238 12.06 6.69 -0.69
N PRO A 239 12.58 7.11 -1.87
CA PRO A 239 13.68 6.41 -2.52
C PRO A 239 15.01 6.61 -1.78
N HIS A 240 15.92 5.67 -1.96
CA HIS A 240 17.30 5.74 -1.50
C HIS A 240 18.10 6.75 -2.32
N ASP A 241 19.25 7.17 -1.78
CA ASP A 241 20.22 7.95 -2.54
C ASP A 241 20.81 7.13 -3.69
N THR A 242 21.12 7.80 -4.80
CA THR A 242 21.66 7.13 -6.00
C THR A 242 22.98 6.41 -5.73
N ASP A 243 23.81 6.91 -4.84
CA ASP A 243 25.06 6.23 -4.43
C ASP A 243 24.77 4.89 -3.72
N PHE A 244 23.78 4.85 -2.83
CA PHE A 244 23.35 3.59 -2.19
C PHE A 244 22.86 2.58 -3.24
N ILE A 245 22.03 3.02 -4.20
CA ILE A 245 21.52 2.16 -5.27
C ILE A 245 22.67 1.60 -6.12
N LEU A 246 23.65 2.44 -6.46
CA LEU A 246 24.81 2.05 -7.27
C LEU A 246 25.80 1.15 -6.53
N ASP A 247 26.01 1.36 -5.24
CA ASP A 247 26.89 0.53 -4.40
C ASP A 247 26.29 -0.87 -4.19
N ASN A 248 24.99 -0.93 -3.93
CA ASN A 248 24.31 -2.20 -3.65
C ASN A 248 23.81 -2.92 -4.91
N ARG A 249 23.79 -2.25 -6.08
CA ARG A 249 23.24 -2.77 -7.33
C ARG A 249 21.81 -3.29 -7.17
N MET A 250 21.03 -2.61 -6.35
CA MET A 250 19.72 -3.04 -5.91
C MET A 250 18.79 -1.87 -5.61
N GLY A 251 17.49 -2.07 -5.81
CA GLY A 251 16.44 -1.16 -5.37
C GLY A 251 15.07 -1.62 -5.85
N ASP A 252 14.01 -0.94 -5.44
CA ASP A 252 12.66 -1.21 -5.94
C ASP A 252 12.21 -0.18 -6.97
N CYS A 253 10.91 -0.12 -7.27
CA CYS A 253 10.37 0.73 -8.32
C CYS A 253 10.75 2.22 -8.22
N LYS A 254 10.71 2.80 -7.01
CA LYS A 254 11.06 4.21 -6.79
C LYS A 254 12.56 4.43 -6.87
N ASP A 255 13.38 3.46 -6.47
CA ASP A 255 14.83 3.52 -6.56
C ASP A 255 15.29 3.45 -8.02
N HIS A 256 14.73 2.51 -8.79
CA HIS A 256 14.96 2.41 -10.23
C HIS A 256 14.56 3.69 -10.94
N ALA A 257 13.35 4.21 -10.64
CA ALA A 257 12.86 5.43 -11.26
C ALA A 257 13.70 6.67 -10.89
N THR A 258 14.22 6.72 -9.66
CA THR A 258 15.08 7.80 -9.15
C THR A 258 16.46 7.79 -9.79
N LEU A 259 17.12 6.62 -9.87
CA LEU A 259 18.41 6.50 -10.53
C LEU A 259 18.29 6.79 -12.03
N LEU A 260 17.26 6.26 -12.68
CA LEU A 260 17.05 6.46 -14.11
C LEU A 260 16.75 7.93 -14.43
N GLU A 261 15.94 8.62 -13.62
CA GLU A 261 15.73 10.07 -13.76
C GLU A 261 17.05 10.86 -13.59
N ALA A 262 17.88 10.51 -12.62
CA ALA A 262 19.18 11.15 -12.42
C ALA A 262 20.12 10.95 -13.62
N LEU A 263 20.14 9.75 -14.21
CA LEU A 263 20.88 9.45 -15.43
C LEU A 263 20.36 10.27 -16.63
N TYR A 264 19.05 10.34 -16.83
CA TYR A 264 18.44 11.15 -17.89
C TYR A 264 18.76 12.64 -17.76
N ARG A 265 18.61 13.19 -16.55
CA ARG A 265 18.95 14.59 -16.26
C ARG A 265 20.43 14.89 -16.52
N SER A 266 21.33 13.93 -16.27
CA SER A 266 22.77 14.09 -16.51
C SER A 266 23.12 14.36 -17.97
N VAL A 267 22.31 13.87 -18.90
CA VAL A 267 22.50 14.04 -20.35
C VAL A 267 21.45 14.96 -20.97
N GLY A 268 20.70 15.71 -20.16
CA GLY A 268 19.70 16.67 -20.65
C GLY A 268 18.45 16.03 -21.27
N ILE A 269 18.12 14.78 -20.91
CA ILE A 269 16.84 14.15 -21.28
C ILE A 269 15.81 14.53 -20.21
N LYS A 270 14.71 15.16 -20.64
CA LYS A 270 13.59 15.48 -19.75
C LYS A 270 12.85 14.19 -19.41
N SER A 271 12.61 13.97 -18.12
CA SER A 271 11.76 12.89 -17.63
C SER A 271 11.11 13.32 -16.32
N SER A 272 10.06 12.59 -15.93
CA SER A 272 9.38 12.76 -14.66
C SER A 272 8.97 11.41 -14.10
N GLN A 273 8.92 11.27 -12.78
CA GLN A 273 8.38 10.07 -12.15
C GLN A 273 6.85 10.10 -12.21
N ALA A 274 6.26 9.02 -12.73
CA ALA A 274 4.83 8.80 -12.80
C ALA A 274 4.42 7.70 -11.80
N LEU A 275 3.53 8.06 -10.88
CA LEU A 275 2.91 7.13 -9.94
C LEU A 275 1.77 6.41 -10.64
N ILE A 276 1.77 5.08 -10.61
CA ILE A 276 0.78 4.24 -11.31
C ILE A 276 0.23 3.15 -10.40
N ASN A 277 -0.87 2.53 -10.84
CA ASN A 277 -1.34 1.27 -10.30
C ASN A 277 -0.81 0.10 -11.16
N ALA A 278 -0.05 -0.81 -10.55
CA ALA A 278 0.46 -2.01 -11.20
C ALA A 278 -0.47 -3.25 -11.07
N GLN A 279 -1.70 -3.05 -10.56
CA GLN A 279 -2.74 -4.08 -10.45
C GLN A 279 -3.79 -3.94 -11.58
N ASN A 280 -4.86 -4.70 -11.48
CA ASN A 280 -5.95 -4.77 -12.46
C ASN A 280 -7.02 -3.67 -12.28
N VAL A 281 -6.63 -2.48 -11.79
CA VAL A 281 -7.50 -1.32 -11.62
C VAL A 281 -7.00 -0.20 -12.54
N TYR A 282 -7.81 0.14 -13.55
CA TYR A 282 -7.41 1.03 -14.66
C TYR A 282 -8.04 2.43 -14.59
N ARG A 283 -8.67 2.77 -13.46
CA ARG A 283 -9.23 4.09 -13.20
C ARG A 283 -8.77 4.57 -11.83
N LEU A 284 -8.44 5.85 -11.75
CA LEU A 284 -8.23 6.50 -10.46
C LEU A 284 -9.60 6.76 -9.81
N PRO A 285 -9.81 6.37 -8.54
CA PRO A 285 -11.00 6.75 -7.78
C PRO A 285 -11.17 8.27 -7.70
N GLU A 286 -12.39 8.78 -7.58
CA GLU A 286 -12.63 10.23 -7.44
C GLU A 286 -12.02 10.81 -6.15
N VAL A 287 -12.07 10.02 -5.07
CA VAL A 287 -11.36 10.32 -3.82
C VAL A 287 -9.88 10.00 -4.01
N PRO A 288 -8.96 10.95 -3.80
CA PRO A 288 -7.54 10.72 -4.02
C PRO A 288 -6.96 9.78 -2.96
N LEU A 289 -6.67 8.55 -3.34
CA LEU A 289 -6.15 7.53 -2.43
C LEU A 289 -4.66 7.26 -2.71
N VAL A 290 -3.84 7.28 -1.67
CA VAL A 290 -2.44 6.85 -1.80
C VAL A 290 -2.36 5.39 -2.24
N SER A 291 -3.27 4.54 -1.74
CA SER A 291 -3.30 3.11 -2.08
C SER A 291 -3.63 2.82 -3.54
N SER A 292 -4.15 3.79 -4.31
CA SER A 292 -4.43 3.60 -5.74
C SER A 292 -3.19 3.75 -6.62
N VAL A 293 -2.05 4.17 -6.05
CA VAL A 293 -0.76 4.26 -6.74
C VAL A 293 0.31 3.48 -5.97
N ASN A 294 0.62 2.28 -6.44
CA ASN A 294 1.50 1.32 -5.75
C ASN A 294 2.82 1.06 -6.50
N HIS A 295 3.07 1.79 -7.59
CA HIS A 295 4.27 1.63 -8.41
C HIS A 295 4.71 2.95 -9.04
N VAL A 296 5.98 3.04 -9.44
CA VAL A 296 6.59 4.23 -10.03
C VAL A 296 7.36 3.87 -11.29
N ILE A 297 7.18 4.67 -12.35
CA ILE A 297 7.94 4.58 -13.61
C ILE A 297 8.45 5.96 -14.02
N ASN A 298 9.33 6.05 -15.02
CA ASN A 298 9.68 7.33 -15.65
C ASN A 298 8.85 7.57 -16.91
N TYR A 299 8.22 8.74 -16.98
CA TYR A 299 7.60 9.28 -18.19
C TYR A 299 8.59 10.19 -18.92
N LEU A 300 8.80 9.92 -20.21
CA LEU A 300 9.54 10.77 -21.14
C LEU A 300 8.52 11.42 -22.08
N PRO A 301 8.42 12.76 -22.13
CA PRO A 301 7.45 13.45 -22.97
C PRO A 301 7.85 13.52 -24.46
N GLU A 302 9.12 13.28 -24.78
CA GLU A 302 9.74 13.35 -26.11
C GLU A 302 10.47 12.02 -26.38
#